data_AF-A0A095X8V2-F1
#
_entry.id   AF-A0A095X8V2-F1
#
_cell.length_a   1.000
_cell.length_b   1.000
_cell.length_c   1.000
_cell.angle_alpha   90.00
_cell.angle_beta   90.00
_cell.angle_gamma   90.00
#
_symmetry.space_group_name_H-M   'P 1'
#
loop_
_entity.id
_entity.type
_entity.pdbx_description
1 polymer ?
#
loop_
_entity_poly.entity_id
_entity_poly.type
_entity_poly.pdbx_seq_one_letter_code
_entity_poly.pdbx_strand_id
1 'polypeptide(L)'
;MASRADEILFRVFAFNTVICLALAVLAAVFGYLCGFRSAGRAIACGLAAVAAGNVISWAWDFCVWRFFPRYRAVGAFGGYVLKFLLLLAFFVFLRLRGAPDIRFAAGGFILGTVVCLALSCLLILGSSTKDPV
;
A
#
# COMPACT_ATOMS: atom_id res chain seq x y z
N MET A 1 -3.08 3.35 -26.64
CA MET A 1 -3.59 2.02 -26.24
C MET A 1 -2.86 1.65 -24.96
N ALA A 2 -3.58 1.51 -23.84
CA ALA A 2 -2.95 1.02 -22.60
C ALA A 2 -2.49 -0.43 -22.85
N SER A 3 -1.28 -0.76 -22.43
CA SER A 3 -0.77 -2.12 -22.60
C SER A 3 -1.49 -3.07 -21.63
N ARG A 4 -1.60 -4.36 -21.96
CA ARG A 4 -2.21 -5.38 -21.10
C ARG A 4 -1.57 -5.41 -19.70
N ALA A 5 -0.28 -5.08 -19.60
CA ALA A 5 0.44 -4.98 -18.34
C ALA A 5 -0.05 -3.80 -17.47
N ASP A 6 -0.45 -2.69 -18.09
CA ASP A 6 -0.94 -1.49 -17.40
C ASP A 6 -2.27 -1.79 -16.70
N GLU A 7 -3.14 -2.58 -17.35
CA GLU A 7 -4.42 -3.00 -16.80
C GLU A 7 -4.25 -3.97 -15.62
N ILE A 8 -3.30 -4.92 -15.72
CA ILE A 8 -2.98 -5.85 -14.63
C ILE A 8 -2.43 -5.07 -13.42
N LEU A 9 -1.49 -4.15 -13.65
CA LEU A 9 -0.92 -3.31 -12.59
C LEU A 9 -2.01 -2.45 -11.91
N PHE A 10 -2.91 -1.84 -12.69
CA PHE A 10 -4.03 -1.09 -12.13
C PHE A 10 -4.90 -1.96 -11.21
N ARG A 11 -5.27 -3.16 -11.66
CA ARG A 11 -6.08 -4.09 -10.86
C ARG A 11 -5.37 -4.48 -9.57
N VAL A 12 -4.06 -4.75 -9.63
CA VAL A 12 -3.25 -5.07 -8.45
C VAL A 12 -3.23 -3.90 -7.46
N PHE A 13 -2.96 -2.68 -7.91
CA PHE A 13 -2.94 -1.50 -7.04
C PHE A 13 -4.31 -1.22 -6.41
N ALA A 14 -5.38 -1.29 -7.20
CA ALA A 14 -6.75 -1.07 -6.73
C ALA A 14 -7.14 -2.11 -5.67
N PHE A 15 -6.90 -3.40 -5.97
CA PHE A 15 -7.27 -4.49 -5.07
C PHE A 15 -6.49 -4.46 -3.75
N ASN A 16 -5.17 -4.23 -3.82
CA ASN A 16 -4.33 -4.07 -2.63
C ASN A 16 -4.78 -2.89 -1.76
N THR A 17 -5.14 -1.77 -2.38
CA THR A 17 -5.61 -0.58 -1.66
C THR A 17 -6.91 -0.86 -0.92
N VAL A 18 -7.89 -1.48 -1.60
CA VAL A 18 -9.20 -1.81 -1.00
C VAL A 18 -9.02 -2.81 0.15
N ILE A 19 -8.20 -3.84 -0.01
CA ILE A 19 -7.95 -4.82 1.05
C ILE A 19 -7.26 -4.18 2.25
N CYS A 20 -6.23 -3.36 2.05
CA CYS A 20 -5.58 -2.66 3.16
C CYS A 20 -6.55 -1.74 3.92
N LEU A 21 -7.43 -1.03 3.22
CA LEU A 21 -8.47 -0.21 3.85
C LEU A 21 -9.49 -1.05 4.61
N ALA A 22 -9.96 -2.16 4.03
CA ALA A 22 -10.89 -3.07 4.70
C ALA A 22 -10.28 -3.65 5.98
N LEU A 23 -9.02 -4.09 5.93
CA LEU A 23 -8.27 -4.56 7.09
C LEU A 23 -8.06 -3.45 8.12
N ALA A 24 -7.81 -2.21 7.69
CA ALA A 24 -7.68 -1.08 8.60
C ALA A 24 -8.97 -0.83 9.38
N VAL A 25 -10.11 -0.82 8.69
CA VAL A 25 -11.44 -0.70 9.32
C VAL A 25 -11.68 -1.86 10.27
N LEU A 26 -11.40 -3.10 9.84
CA LEU A 26 -11.57 -4.28 10.67
C LEU A 26 -10.71 -4.23 11.94
N ALA A 27 -9.45 -3.81 11.83
CA ALA A 27 -8.54 -3.65 12.97
C ALA A 27 -9.05 -2.57 13.96
N ALA A 28 -9.57 -1.46 13.45
CA ALA A 28 -10.16 -0.41 14.27
C ALA A 28 -11.42 -0.88 15.00
N VAL A 29 -12.34 -1.55 14.30
CA VAL A 29 -13.59 -2.09 14.85
C VAL A 29 -13.29 -3.18 15.88
N PHE A 30 -12.41 -4.12 15.56
CA PHE A 30 -12.01 -5.19 16.47
C PHE A 30 -11.35 -4.63 17.74
N GLY A 31 -10.44 -3.66 17.59
CA GLY A 31 -9.83 -2.98 18.74
C GLY A 31 -10.84 -2.20 19.58
N TYR A 32 -11.91 -1.70 18.97
CA TYR A 32 -13.00 -1.06 19.72
C TYR A 32 -13.82 -2.07 20.52
N LEU A 33 -14.21 -3.18 19.90
CA LEU A 33 -15.05 -4.23 20.52
C LEU A 33 -14.32 -4.99 21.64
N CYS A 34 -13.04 -5.29 21.46
CA CYS A 34 -12.24 -6.06 22.42
C CYS A 34 -11.57 -5.21 23.51
N GLY A 35 -11.82 -3.90 23.55
CA GLY A 35 -11.24 -2.99 24.54
C GLY A 35 -9.80 -2.52 24.24
N PHE A 36 -9.14 -3.01 23.20
CA PHE A 36 -7.80 -2.61 22.78
C PHE A 36 -7.78 -1.39 21.85
N ARG A 37 -8.48 -0.31 22.22
CA ARG A 37 -8.71 0.87 21.36
C ARG A 37 -7.42 1.55 20.87
N SER A 38 -6.37 1.59 21.68
CA SER A 38 -5.07 2.17 21.29
C SER A 38 -4.40 1.33 20.19
N ALA A 39 -4.27 0.02 20.44
CA ALA A 39 -3.63 -0.91 19.52
C ALA A 39 -4.39 -1.04 18.19
N GLY A 40 -5.72 -1.17 18.24
CA GLY A 40 -6.55 -1.26 17.03
C GLY A 40 -6.43 -0.04 16.14
N ARG A 41 -6.43 1.18 16.72
CA ARG A 41 -6.18 2.43 15.97
C ARG A 41 -4.76 2.48 15.40
N ALA A 42 -3.75 2.08 16.15
CA ALA A 42 -2.37 2.04 15.66
C ALA A 42 -2.22 1.10 14.45
N ILE A 43 -2.72 -0.13 14.56
CA ILE A 43 -2.70 -1.11 13.46
C ILE A 43 -3.44 -0.56 12.24
N ALA A 44 -4.64 0.01 12.45
CA ALA A 44 -5.41 0.64 11.39
C ALA A 44 -4.65 1.78 10.70
N CYS A 45 -3.95 2.63 11.44
CA CYS A 45 -3.09 3.67 10.88
C CYS A 45 -1.95 3.08 10.03
N GLY A 46 -1.29 2.02 10.48
CA GLY A 46 -0.25 1.32 9.71
C GLY A 46 -0.77 0.77 8.38
N LEU A 47 -1.94 0.12 8.41
CA LEU A 47 -2.61 -0.41 7.21
C LEU A 47 -3.08 0.70 6.26
N ALA A 48 -3.62 1.80 6.80
CA ALA A 48 -4.01 2.96 6.01
C ALA A 48 -2.82 3.64 5.33
N ALA A 49 -1.65 3.66 5.98
CA ALA A 49 -0.42 4.17 5.39
C ALA A 49 0.03 3.32 4.18
N VAL A 50 -0.12 1.99 4.25
CA VAL A 50 0.13 1.10 3.10
C VAL A 50 -0.83 1.42 1.95
N ALA A 51 -2.12 1.56 2.25
CA ALA A 51 -3.14 1.92 1.25
C ALA A 51 -2.82 3.26 0.57
N ALA A 52 -2.52 4.30 1.36
CA ALA A 52 -2.11 5.60 0.83
C ALA A 52 -0.86 5.49 -0.05
N GLY A 53 0.14 4.73 0.41
CA GLY A 53 1.34 4.47 -0.37
C GLY A 53 1.08 3.75 -1.71
N ASN A 54 0.06 2.89 -1.79
CA ASN A 54 -0.34 2.24 -3.04
C ASN A 54 -1.02 3.22 -4.01
N VAL A 55 -1.89 4.10 -3.51
CA VAL A 55 -2.52 5.15 -4.31
C VAL A 55 -1.47 6.10 -4.88
N ILE A 56 -0.47 6.48 -4.08
CA ILE A 56 0.60 7.37 -4.51
C ILE A 56 1.50 6.69 -5.55
N SER A 57 1.85 5.41 -5.36
CA SER A 57 2.58 4.63 -6.37
C SER A 57 1.83 4.59 -7.69
N TRP A 58 0.52 4.36 -7.66
CA TRP A 58 -0.29 4.36 -8.88
C TRP A 58 -0.35 5.72 -9.56
N ALA A 59 -0.60 6.80 -8.80
CA ALA A 59 -0.64 8.15 -9.33
C ALA A 59 0.71 8.55 -9.94
N TRP A 60 1.81 8.13 -9.30
CA TRP A 60 3.16 8.35 -9.80
C TRP A 60 3.43 7.59 -11.10
N ASP A 61 3.11 6.31 -11.17
CA ASP A 61 3.25 5.51 -12.39
C ASP A 61 2.43 6.11 -13.54
N PHE A 62 1.17 6.52 -13.28
CA PHE A 62 0.34 7.14 -14.29
C PHE A 62 0.94 8.45 -14.82
N CYS A 63 1.43 9.31 -13.93
CA CYS A 63 2.05 10.58 -14.30
C CYS A 63 3.38 10.36 -15.05
N VAL A 64 4.29 9.55 -14.53
CA VAL A 64 5.63 9.37 -15.13
C VAL A 64 5.54 8.63 -16.46
N TRP A 65 4.67 7.64 -16.61
CA TRP A 65 4.56 6.89 -17.85
C TRP A 65 3.99 7.72 -19.00
N ARG A 66 3.13 8.69 -18.68
CA ARG A 66 2.54 9.59 -19.67
C ARG A 66 3.54 10.61 -20.22
N PHE A 67 4.50 11.06 -19.41
CA PHE A 67 5.44 12.11 -19.82
C PHE A 67 6.84 11.58 -20.18
N PHE A 68 7.28 10.45 -19.62
CA PHE A 68 8.66 9.99 -19.70
C PHE A 68 8.80 8.46 -19.87
N PRO A 69 8.29 7.87 -20.98
CA PRO A 69 8.32 6.42 -21.18
C PRO A 69 9.73 5.82 -21.25
N ARG A 70 10.73 6.60 -21.70
CA ARG A 70 12.15 6.18 -21.73
C ARG A 70 12.79 6.00 -20.35
N TYR A 71 12.21 6.59 -19.30
CA TYR A 71 12.77 6.59 -17.94
C TYR A 71 11.96 5.74 -16.97
N ARG A 72 11.17 4.77 -17.45
CA ARG A 72 10.29 3.92 -16.61
C ARG A 72 10.99 3.33 -15.38
N ALA A 73 12.21 2.79 -15.53
CA ALA A 73 12.95 2.22 -14.41
C ALA A 73 13.36 3.26 -13.35
N VAL A 74 13.84 4.42 -13.79
CA VAL A 74 14.21 5.55 -12.91
C VAL A 74 12.97 6.16 -12.25
N GLY A 75 11.88 6.26 -13.01
CA GLY A 75 10.57 6.67 -12.55
C GLY A 75 10.03 5.76 -11.45
N ALA A 76 10.06 4.45 -11.66
CA ALA A 76 9.65 3.47 -10.66
C ALA A 76 10.51 3.58 -9.39
N PHE A 77 11.84 3.66 -9.53
CA PHE A 77 12.75 3.86 -8.39
C PHE A 77 12.43 5.16 -7.61
N GLY A 78 12.23 6.27 -8.32
CA GLY A 78 11.81 7.54 -7.70
C GLY A 78 10.48 7.44 -6.95
N GLY A 79 9.52 6.68 -7.49
CA GLY A 79 8.25 6.40 -6.83
C GLY A 79 8.42 5.59 -5.53
N TYR A 80 9.31 4.60 -5.51
CA TYR A 80 9.64 3.85 -4.29
C TYR A 80 10.32 4.73 -3.25
N VAL A 81 11.29 5.55 -3.64
CA VAL A 81 11.96 6.50 -2.73
C VAL A 81 10.96 7.48 -2.14
N LEU A 82 10.08 8.07 -2.96
CA LEU A 82 9.03 8.97 -2.51
C LEU A 82 8.08 8.29 -1.51
N LYS A 83 7.69 7.03 -1.78
CA LYS A 83 6.87 6.23 -0.88
C LYS A 83 7.55 6.04 0.47
N PHE A 84 8.84 5.69 0.50
CA PHE A 84 9.61 5.56 1.74
C PHE A 84 9.71 6.87 2.52
N LEU A 85 9.97 7.99 1.83
CA LEU A 85 10.06 9.31 2.47
C LEU A 85 8.73 9.76 3.08
N LEU A 86 7.61 9.56 2.37
CA LEU A 86 6.28 9.86 2.88
C LEU A 86 5.93 8.96 4.07
N LEU A 87 6.35 7.70 4.03
CA LEU A 87 6.19 6.78 5.14
C LEU A 87 6.95 7.26 6.37
N LEU A 88 8.21 7.64 6.18
CA LEU A 88 9.06 8.17 7.24
C LEU A 88 8.45 9.44 7.83
N ALA A 89 8.01 10.38 6.98
CA ALA A 89 7.33 11.60 7.41
C ALA A 89 6.05 11.29 8.20
N PHE A 90 5.28 10.29 7.78
CA PHE A 90 4.08 9.84 8.50
C PHE A 90 4.43 9.27 9.89
N PHE A 91 5.44 8.41 10.00
CA PHE A 91 5.89 7.88 11.29
C PHE A 91 6.45 8.96 12.21
N VAL A 92 7.21 9.91 11.66
CA VAL A 92 7.72 11.08 12.41
C VAL A 92 6.53 11.92 12.89
N PHE A 93 5.55 12.20 12.03
CA PHE A 93 4.34 12.95 12.40
C PHE A 93 3.55 12.24 13.52
N LEU A 94 3.36 10.93 13.41
CA LEU A 94 2.70 10.13 14.47
C LEU A 94 3.47 10.23 15.79
N ARG A 95 4.80 10.14 15.75
CA ARG A 95 5.64 10.27 16.95
C ARG A 95 5.57 11.66 17.57
N LEU A 96 5.58 12.72 16.76
CA LEU A 96 5.46 14.11 17.21
C LEU A 96 4.08 14.43 17.81
N ARG A 97 3.02 13.77 17.33
CA ARG A 97 1.64 13.96 17.80
C ARG A 97 1.31 13.13 19.06
N GLY A 98 2.27 12.40 19.63
CA GLY A 98 2.00 11.46 20.74
C GLY A 98 1.02 10.35 20.36
N ALA A 99 0.96 10.02 19.06
CA ALA A 99 -0.02 9.11 18.49
C ALA A 99 0.30 7.64 18.87
N PRO A 100 -0.64 6.72 18.64
CA PRO A 100 -0.74 5.46 19.38
C PRO A 100 0.49 4.57 19.16
N ASP A 101 0.78 3.74 20.17
CA ASP A 101 1.88 2.76 20.25
C ASP A 101 2.53 2.42 18.90
N ILE A 102 3.67 3.07 18.63
CA ILE A 102 4.42 2.97 17.37
C ILE A 102 4.69 1.51 16.96
N ARG A 103 4.83 0.62 17.95
CA ARG A 103 5.01 -0.82 17.73
C ARG A 103 3.83 -1.44 16.98
N PHE A 104 2.61 -1.11 17.37
CA PHE A 104 1.40 -1.61 16.72
C PHE A 104 1.17 -0.95 15.36
N ALA A 105 1.54 0.32 15.19
CA ALA A 105 1.50 1.00 13.90
C ALA A 105 2.51 0.40 12.91
N ALA A 106 3.73 0.15 13.36
CA ALA A 106 4.74 -0.56 12.58
C ALA A 106 4.29 -1.99 12.25
N GLY A 107 3.67 -2.70 13.21
CA GLY A 107 3.09 -4.02 12.98
C GLY A 107 2.01 -4.02 11.90
N GLY A 108 1.07 -3.08 11.95
CA GLY A 108 0.04 -2.89 10.92
C GLY A 108 0.63 -2.57 9.55
N PHE A 109 1.68 -1.76 9.50
CA PHE A 109 2.38 -1.44 8.26
C PHE A 109 3.08 -2.66 7.64
N ILE A 110 3.82 -3.42 8.45
CA ILE A 110 4.50 -4.65 8.01
C ILE A 110 3.46 -5.66 7.50
N LEU A 111 2.39 -5.88 8.27
CA LEU A 111 1.31 -6.78 7.90
C LEU A 111 0.67 -6.37 6.56
N GLY A 112 0.32 -5.09 6.39
CA GLY A 112 -0.25 -4.59 5.15
C GLY A 112 0.68 -4.76 3.95
N THR A 113 1.98 -4.55 4.15
CA THR A 113 2.98 -4.72 3.09
C THR A 113 3.11 -6.18 2.67
N VAL A 114 3.17 -7.12 3.62
CA VAL A 114 3.22 -8.56 3.35
C VAL A 114 1.95 -9.03 2.63
N VAL A 115 0.78 -8.57 3.06
CA VAL A 115 -0.50 -8.89 2.40
C VAL A 115 -0.52 -8.36 0.96
N CYS A 116 -0.13 -7.10 0.74
CA CYS A 116 -0.02 -6.54 -0.60
C CYS A 116 0.94 -7.35 -1.48
N LEU A 117 2.09 -7.76 -0.95
CA LEU A 117 3.07 -8.55 -1.70
C LEU A 117 2.50 -9.91 -2.10
N ALA A 118 1.90 -10.64 -1.15
CA ALA A 118 1.29 -11.94 -1.40
C ALA A 118 0.17 -11.86 -2.44
N LEU A 119 -0.73 -10.88 -2.33
CA LEU A 119 -1.80 -10.66 -3.28
C LEU A 119 -1.28 -10.27 -4.67
N SER A 120 -0.27 -9.42 -4.74
CA SER A 120 0.36 -9.05 -6.00
C SER A 120 0.94 -10.28 -6.69
N CYS A 121 1.66 -11.14 -5.95
CA CYS A 121 2.19 -12.39 -6.49
C CYS A 121 1.08 -13.30 -7.01
N LEU A 122 -0.01 -13.48 -6.25
CA LEU A 122 -1.13 -14.34 -6.65
C LEU A 122 -1.87 -13.81 -7.89
N LEU A 123 -2.10 -12.50 -7.97
CA LEU A 123 -2.76 -11.88 -9.12
C LEU A 123 -1.90 -11.93 -10.38
N ILE A 124 -0.59 -11.71 -10.25
CA ILE A 124 0.36 -11.80 -11.38
C ILE A 124 0.44 -13.26 -11.86
N LEU A 125 0.65 -14.23 -10.95
CA LEU A 125 0.73 -15.65 -11.31
C LEU A 125 -0.59 -16.16 -11.93
N GLY A 126 -1.73 -15.78 -11.35
CA GLY A 126 -3.05 -16.14 -11.88
C GLY A 126 -3.39 -15.50 -13.22
N SER A 127 -2.79 -14.35 -13.55
CA SER A 127 -2.90 -13.75 -14.89
C SER A 127 -2.00 -14.46 -15.91
N SER A 128 -0.88 -15.04 -15.49
CA SER A 128 0.05 -15.76 -16.36
C SER A 128 -0.42 -17.17 -16.75
N THR A 129 -1.30 -17.79 -15.95
CA THR A 129 -1.81 -19.16 -16.23
C THR A 129 -3.02 -19.19 -17.16
N LYS A 130 -3.73 -18.06 -17.32
CA LYS A 130 -4.90 -17.96 -18.22
C LYS A 130 -4.54 -17.70 -19.68
N ASP A 131 -3.28 -17.39 -19.96
CA ASP A 131 -2.76 -17.16 -21.30
C ASP A 131 -1.37 -17.81 -21.43
N PRO A 132 -1.28 -19.16 -21.59
CA PRO A 132 -0.06 -19.74 -22.10
C PRO A 132 0.16 -19.19 -23.52
N VAL A 133 1.35 -18.64 -23.75
CA VAL A 133 1.84 -18.18 -25.06
C VAL A 133 1.67 -19.27 -26.11
#